data_AF-A0A8C0ZVL5-F1
#
_entry.id   AF-A0A8C0ZVL5-F1
#
_cell.length_a   1.000
_cell.length_b   1.000
_cell.length_c   1.000
_cell.angle_alpha   90.00
_cell.angle_beta   90.00
_cell.angle_gamma   90.00
#
_symmetry.space_group_name_H-M   'P 1'
#
loop_
_entity.id
_entity.type
_entity.pdbx_description
1 polymer ?
#
loop_
_entity_poly.entity_id
_entity_poly.type
_entity_poly.pdbx_seq_one_letter_code
_entity_poly.pdbx_strand_id
1 'polypeptide(L)'
;MAPKAKKEAPAPPRAKAKAKALKAKKAVLRGIHSHKKKIYTSCTFRRPKTLQLWRQSKHPKQSVPRKNKLDHQAIIKFPLTTESAMKKTEDNNTLVFIVDVKANMHQIKQVVKKLHDIHVAKVNTLIRSDGEKKVYVQLPPDYDALDVANKTEII
;
A
#
# COMPACT_ATOMS: atom_id res chain seq x y z
N MET A 1 40.56 17.14 -32.11
CA MET A 1 41.69 18.08 -31.88
C MET A 1 41.15 19.26 -31.08
N ALA A 2 41.34 19.27 -29.75
CA ALA A 2 40.77 20.30 -28.86
C ALA A 2 41.84 21.36 -28.50
N PRO A 3 41.48 22.66 -28.41
CA PRO A 3 42.47 23.74 -28.28
C PRO A 3 43.12 23.73 -26.89
N LYS A 4 44.45 23.82 -26.84
CA LYS A 4 45.22 23.98 -25.59
C LYS A 4 44.86 25.30 -24.92
N ALA A 5 44.39 25.23 -23.67
CA ALA A 5 44.15 26.39 -22.83
C ALA A 5 45.44 27.22 -22.68
N LYS A 6 45.37 28.52 -22.99
CA LYS A 6 46.44 29.48 -22.73
C LYS A 6 46.69 29.52 -21.22
N LYS A 7 47.91 29.15 -20.82
CA LYS A 7 48.37 29.15 -19.44
C LYS A 7 48.60 30.62 -19.03
N GLU A 8 47.66 31.20 -18.29
CA GLU A 8 47.79 32.56 -17.75
C GLU A 8 49.04 32.67 -16.87
N ALA A 9 49.77 33.79 -17.02
CA ALA A 9 51.00 34.05 -16.29
C ALA A 9 50.72 34.07 -14.77
N PRO A 10 51.58 33.44 -13.95
CA PRO A 10 51.37 33.39 -12.50
C PRO A 10 51.37 34.80 -11.91
N ALA A 11 50.27 35.16 -11.22
CA ALA A 11 50.13 36.45 -10.55
C ALA A 11 51.38 36.82 -9.73
N PRO A 12 51.78 38.11 -9.72
CA PRO A 12 53.02 38.55 -9.09
C PRO A 12 53.07 38.13 -7.61
N PRO A 13 54.25 37.73 -7.10
CA PRO A 13 54.38 37.15 -5.76
C PRO A 13 53.81 38.03 -4.64
N ARG A 14 53.85 39.35 -4.81
CA ARG A 14 53.21 40.33 -3.90
C ARG A 14 51.69 40.21 -3.82
N ALA A 15 51.01 39.94 -4.94
CA ALA A 15 49.55 39.77 -4.97
C ALA A 15 49.14 38.47 -4.25
N LYS A 16 49.90 37.39 -4.46
CA LYS A 16 49.71 36.11 -3.76
C LYS A 16 49.92 36.24 -2.24
N ALA A 17 50.95 36.99 -1.82
CA ALA A 17 51.20 37.28 -0.41
C ALA A 17 50.07 38.09 0.23
N LYS A 18 49.57 39.15 -0.44
CA LYS A 18 48.43 39.95 0.03
C LYS A 18 47.16 39.11 0.16
N ALA A 19 46.85 38.26 -0.82
CA ALA A 19 45.68 37.38 -0.75
C ALA A 19 45.80 36.37 0.41
N LYS A 20 47.00 35.81 0.63
CA LYS A 20 47.28 34.89 1.75
C LYS A 20 47.10 35.59 3.11
N ALA A 21 47.59 36.82 3.26
CA ALA A 21 47.42 37.63 4.46
C ALA A 21 45.94 38.00 4.72
N LEU A 22 45.19 38.40 3.69
CA LEU A 22 43.77 38.71 3.81
C LEU A 22 42.92 37.48 4.18
N LYS A 23 43.26 36.31 3.64
CA LYS A 23 42.62 35.03 3.98
C LYS A 23 42.91 34.64 5.44
N ALA A 24 44.15 34.80 5.89
CA ALA A 24 44.54 34.59 7.29
C ALA A 24 43.79 35.54 8.23
N LYS A 25 43.71 36.85 7.91
CA LYS A 25 42.96 37.84 8.69
C LYS A 25 41.48 37.50 8.82
N LYS A 26 40.82 37.07 7.73
CA LYS A 26 39.41 36.65 7.75
C LYS A 26 39.19 35.36 8.56
N ALA A 27 40.14 34.42 8.50
CA ALA A 27 40.08 33.18 9.27
C ALA A 27 40.23 33.45 10.78
N VAL A 28 41.14 34.35 11.16
CA VAL A 28 41.31 34.80 12.57
C VAL A 28 40.06 35.52 13.07
N LEU A 29 39.47 36.42 12.27
CA LEU A 29 38.26 37.17 12.66
C LEU A 29 37.02 36.30 12.83
N ARG A 30 36.83 35.26 12.00
CA ARG A 30 35.69 34.34 12.14
C ARG A 30 35.92 33.31 13.25
N GLY A 31 37.17 32.94 13.53
CA GLY A 31 37.51 31.87 14.46
C GLY A 31 37.06 30.49 13.96
N ILE A 32 37.55 29.43 14.61
CA ILE A 32 37.22 28.03 14.28
C ILE A 32 35.81 27.67 14.78
N HIS A 33 35.38 28.28 15.90
CA HIS A 33 34.08 28.10 16.53
C HIS A 33 33.24 29.39 16.43
N SER A 34 32.87 29.77 15.20
CA SER A 34 32.00 30.95 15.01
C SER A 34 30.55 30.57 15.31
N HIS A 35 30.03 30.91 16.49
CA HIS A 35 28.59 30.82 16.74
C HIS A 35 27.88 31.96 16.00
N LYS A 36 27.16 31.63 14.91
CA LYS A 36 26.26 32.58 14.26
C LYS A 36 25.09 32.87 15.21
N LYS A 37 24.86 34.14 15.54
CA LYS A 37 23.66 34.55 16.28
C LYS A 37 22.43 34.19 15.45
N LYS A 38 21.46 33.50 16.07
CA LYS A 38 20.18 33.18 15.44
C LYS A 38 19.28 34.42 15.49
N ILE A 39 18.97 34.98 14.32
CA ILE A 39 18.11 36.16 14.20
C ILE A 39 16.68 35.67 13.96
N TYR A 40 15.73 36.15 14.77
CA TYR A 40 14.31 35.90 14.60
C TYR A 40 13.70 37.11 13.89
N THR A 41 13.16 36.91 12.69
CA THR A 41 12.54 37.98 11.87
C THR A 41 11.03 38.07 12.06
N SER A 42 10.40 37.07 12.70
CA SER A 42 8.96 37.07 13.01
C SER A 42 8.71 37.46 14.46
N CYS A 43 7.65 38.25 14.70
CA CYS A 43 7.19 38.57 16.06
C CYS A 43 6.54 37.38 16.77
N THR A 44 6.13 36.33 16.03
CA THR A 44 5.52 35.13 16.58
C THR A 44 6.55 34.03 16.83
N PHE A 45 6.54 33.46 18.04
CA PHE A 45 7.37 32.32 18.39
C PHE A 45 6.68 31.01 17.94
N ARG A 46 7.35 30.22 17.10
CA ARG A 46 6.85 28.91 16.64
C ARG A 46 7.60 27.80 17.35
N ARG A 47 6.86 26.80 17.83
CA ARG A 47 7.46 25.58 18.40
C ARG A 47 8.41 24.96 17.36
N PRO A 48 9.70 24.73 17.70
CA PRO A 48 10.61 24.08 16.78
C PRO A 48 10.19 22.64 16.56
N LYS A 49 10.42 22.12 15.35
CA LYS A 49 10.25 20.70 15.09
C LYS A 49 11.31 19.94 15.88
N THR A 50 10.86 19.11 16.81
CA THR A 50 11.71 18.22 17.60
C THR A 50 11.69 16.84 16.97
N LEU A 51 12.74 16.06 17.22
CA LEU A 51 12.77 14.64 16.83
C LEU A 51 11.65 13.89 17.55
N GLN A 52 10.90 13.07 16.81
CA GLN A 52 9.88 12.17 17.35
C GLN A 52 10.33 10.73 17.11
N LEU A 53 10.73 10.05 18.18
CA LEU A 53 11.12 8.64 18.10
C LEU A 53 9.89 7.77 17.84
N TRP A 54 10.05 6.76 16.98
CA TRP A 54 9.04 5.71 16.86
C TRP A 54 9.00 4.86 18.13
N ARG A 55 7.81 4.34 18.46
CA ARG A 55 7.66 3.46 19.63
C ARG A 55 8.46 2.17 19.42
N GLN A 56 9.35 1.88 20.35
CA GLN A 56 10.06 0.61 20.47
C GLN A 56 9.71 0.02 21.85
N SER A 57 8.69 -0.85 21.93
CA SER A 57 8.34 -1.49 23.21
C SER A 57 9.33 -2.60 23.54
N LYS A 58 9.74 -2.71 24.81
CA LYS A 58 10.69 -3.73 25.27
C LYS A 58 10.08 -5.13 25.37
N HIS A 59 8.75 -5.22 25.42
CA HIS A 59 7.99 -6.46 25.47
C HIS A 59 6.82 -6.39 24.47
N PRO A 60 6.38 -7.52 23.92
CA PRO A 60 5.18 -7.57 23.08
C PRO A 60 3.92 -7.37 23.95
N LYS A 61 2.90 -6.69 23.40
CA LYS A 61 1.61 -6.51 24.10
C LYS A 61 0.74 -7.77 24.11
N GLN A 62 0.93 -8.64 23.13
CA GLN A 62 0.25 -9.92 23.01
C GLN A 62 1.33 -10.97 22.76
N SER A 63 1.27 -12.09 23.48
CA SER A 63 2.24 -13.18 23.34
C SER A 63 2.15 -13.85 21.97
N VAL A 64 0.94 -13.95 21.41
CA VAL A 64 0.66 -14.60 20.13
C VAL A 64 -0.15 -13.67 19.23
N PRO A 65 0.18 -13.56 17.93
CA PRO A 65 -0.64 -12.81 16.99
C PRO A 65 -2.03 -13.43 16.83
N ARG A 66 -3.05 -12.58 16.65
CA ARG A 66 -4.41 -13.05 16.37
C ARG A 66 -4.46 -13.73 15.00
N LYS A 67 -5.08 -14.91 14.95
CA LYS A 67 -5.40 -15.57 13.68
C LYS A 67 -6.58 -14.88 13.01
N ASN A 68 -6.58 -14.88 11.67
CA ASN A 68 -7.72 -14.40 10.89
C ASN A 68 -8.90 -15.36 11.07
N LYS A 69 -10.02 -14.87 11.59
CA LYS A 69 -11.24 -15.66 11.79
C LYS A 69 -12.10 -15.78 10.52
N LEU A 70 -11.92 -14.87 9.56
CA LEU A 70 -12.54 -14.93 8.23
C LEU A 70 -11.57 -15.66 7.30
N ASP A 71 -11.54 -16.98 7.41
CA ASP A 71 -10.83 -17.86 6.49
C ASP A 71 -11.70 -18.18 5.26
N HIS A 72 -11.16 -18.97 4.34
CA HIS A 72 -11.84 -19.27 3.07
C HIS A 72 -13.18 -19.97 3.28
N GLN A 73 -13.25 -20.89 4.25
CA GLN A 73 -14.45 -21.65 4.59
C GLN A 73 -15.47 -20.83 5.39
N ALA A 74 -15.04 -19.89 6.24
CA ALA A 74 -15.97 -18.99 6.92
C ALA A 74 -16.59 -17.95 5.97
N ILE A 75 -15.90 -17.59 4.89
CA ILE A 75 -16.40 -16.62 3.91
C ILE A 75 -17.55 -17.22 3.10
N ILE A 76 -17.35 -18.34 2.41
CA ILE A 76 -18.41 -19.01 1.63
C ILE A 76 -19.07 -20.05 2.52
N LYS A 77 -20.35 -19.84 2.87
CA LYS A 77 -21.07 -20.77 3.75
C LYS A 77 -21.64 -21.96 2.98
N PHE A 78 -22.49 -21.67 1.98
CA PHE A 78 -23.14 -22.68 1.16
C PHE A 78 -23.61 -22.07 -0.17
N PRO A 79 -23.70 -22.88 -1.25
CA PRO A 79 -24.32 -22.46 -2.49
C PRO A 79 -25.84 -22.34 -2.34
N LEU A 80 -26.47 -21.46 -3.10
CA LEU A 80 -27.92 -21.29 -3.08
C LEU A 80 -28.57 -22.10 -4.20
N THR A 81 -29.38 -23.10 -3.85
CA THR A 81 -30.00 -24.07 -4.77
C THR A 81 -31.50 -23.81 -5.03
N THR A 82 -31.97 -22.57 -4.86
CA THR A 82 -33.36 -22.21 -5.17
C THR A 82 -33.61 -22.20 -6.68
N GLU A 83 -34.85 -22.41 -7.13
CA GLU A 83 -35.25 -22.34 -8.56
C GLU A 83 -34.72 -21.08 -9.27
N SER A 84 -34.85 -19.92 -8.62
CA SER A 84 -34.34 -18.65 -9.15
C SER A 84 -32.82 -18.60 -9.31
N ALA A 85 -32.10 -19.35 -8.48
CA ALA A 85 -30.64 -19.44 -8.52
C ALA A 85 -30.19 -20.47 -9.57
N MET A 86 -30.88 -21.61 -9.68
CA MET A 86 -30.66 -22.60 -10.73
C MET A 86 -30.84 -21.98 -12.12
N LYS A 87 -31.91 -21.20 -12.30
CA LYS A 87 -32.14 -20.43 -13.55
C LYS A 87 -30.99 -19.45 -13.84
N LYS A 88 -30.38 -18.86 -12.82
CA LYS A 88 -29.22 -17.95 -12.98
C LYS A 88 -27.94 -18.70 -13.35
N THR A 89 -27.79 -19.93 -12.91
CA THR A 89 -26.69 -20.81 -13.34
C THR A 89 -26.80 -21.09 -14.83
N GLU A 90 -27.99 -21.45 -15.31
CA GLU A 90 -28.27 -21.78 -16.72
C GLU A 90 -28.20 -20.55 -17.65
N ASP A 91 -28.98 -19.51 -17.38
CA ASP A 91 -29.19 -18.41 -18.34
C ASP A 91 -28.01 -17.43 -18.41
N ASN A 92 -27.31 -17.22 -17.29
CA ASN A 92 -26.37 -16.12 -17.12
C ASN A 92 -24.92 -16.56 -16.83
N ASN A 93 -24.64 -17.86 -16.78
CA ASN A 93 -23.36 -18.40 -16.37
C ASN A 93 -22.91 -17.83 -15.00
N THR A 94 -23.82 -17.85 -14.03
CA THR A 94 -23.61 -17.29 -12.69
C THR A 94 -23.87 -18.27 -11.57
N LEU A 95 -22.89 -18.46 -10.69
CA LEU A 95 -23.04 -19.23 -9.45
C LEU A 95 -23.53 -18.33 -8.32
N VAL A 96 -24.44 -18.86 -7.50
CA VAL A 96 -25.05 -18.11 -6.40
C VAL A 96 -24.62 -18.70 -5.07
N PHE A 97 -24.04 -17.87 -4.20
CA PHE A 97 -23.56 -18.29 -2.88
C PHE A 97 -24.16 -17.45 -1.77
N ILE A 98 -24.29 -18.08 -0.60
CA ILE A 98 -24.48 -17.38 0.67
C ILE A 98 -23.13 -17.24 1.35
N VAL A 99 -22.85 -16.02 1.79
CA VAL A 99 -21.53 -15.59 2.26
C VAL A 99 -21.69 -14.84 3.59
N ASP A 100 -20.61 -14.79 4.38
CA ASP A 100 -20.54 -13.92 5.55
C ASP A 100 -20.76 -12.44 5.21
N VAL A 101 -21.50 -11.74 6.07
CA VAL A 101 -21.88 -10.33 5.86
C VAL A 101 -20.67 -9.39 5.82
N LYS A 102 -19.57 -9.75 6.50
CA LYS A 102 -18.35 -8.93 6.56
C LYS A 102 -17.46 -9.12 5.33
N ALA A 103 -17.72 -10.14 4.51
CA ALA A 103 -16.88 -10.42 3.35
C ALA A 103 -17.01 -9.33 2.28
N ASN A 104 -15.86 -8.87 1.77
CA ASN A 104 -15.79 -7.93 0.66
C ASN A 104 -15.78 -8.67 -0.70
N MET A 105 -16.20 -8.02 -1.77
CA MET A 105 -16.25 -8.57 -3.14
C MET A 105 -14.89 -9.14 -3.59
N HIS A 106 -13.78 -8.47 -3.24
CA HIS A 106 -12.44 -8.95 -3.55
C HIS A 106 -12.07 -10.25 -2.82
N GLN A 107 -12.48 -10.38 -1.55
CA GLN A 107 -12.24 -11.58 -0.77
C GLN A 107 -13.04 -12.75 -1.35
N ILE A 108 -14.31 -12.52 -1.67
CA ILE A 108 -15.17 -13.55 -2.28
C ILE A 108 -14.58 -14.02 -3.61
N LYS A 109 -14.13 -13.10 -4.47
CA LYS A 109 -13.48 -13.43 -5.74
C LYS A 109 -12.25 -14.33 -5.55
N GLN A 110 -11.42 -14.01 -4.55
CA GLN A 110 -10.23 -14.81 -4.22
C GLN A 110 -10.59 -16.17 -3.63
N VAL A 111 -11.62 -16.24 -2.79
CA VAL A 111 -12.04 -17.48 -2.13
C VAL A 111 -12.65 -18.45 -3.13
N VAL A 112 -13.56 -17.99 -3.99
CA VAL A 112 -14.15 -18.83 -5.05
C VAL A 112 -13.05 -19.40 -5.95
N LYS A 113 -12.07 -18.55 -6.32
CA LYS A 113 -10.92 -18.99 -7.13
C LYS A 113 -10.06 -20.03 -6.43
N LYS A 114 -9.92 -19.98 -5.11
CA LYS A 114 -9.07 -20.93 -4.35
C LYS A 114 -9.78 -22.22 -3.97
N LEU A 115 -11.07 -22.16 -3.64
CA LEU A 115 -11.80 -23.33 -3.14
C LEU A 115 -12.27 -24.24 -4.27
N HIS A 116 -12.62 -23.65 -5.41
CA HIS A 116 -13.23 -24.38 -6.52
C HIS A 116 -12.36 -24.33 -7.79
N ASP A 117 -11.19 -23.68 -7.73
CA ASP A 117 -10.28 -23.46 -8.87
C ASP A 117 -10.93 -22.77 -10.08
N ILE A 118 -11.95 -21.93 -9.83
CA ILE A 118 -12.71 -21.25 -10.88
C ILE A 118 -12.21 -19.82 -11.09
N HIS A 119 -12.02 -19.42 -12.34
CA HIS A 119 -11.83 -18.02 -12.65
C HIS A 119 -13.15 -17.25 -12.57
N VAL A 120 -13.13 -16.08 -11.95
CA VAL A 120 -14.33 -15.24 -11.78
C VAL A 120 -14.19 -13.99 -12.64
N ALA A 121 -15.20 -13.72 -13.47
CA ALA A 121 -15.28 -12.47 -14.22
C ALA A 121 -15.69 -11.33 -13.28
N LYS A 122 -16.91 -11.42 -12.73
CA LYS A 122 -17.53 -10.39 -11.91
C LYS A 122 -18.23 -10.99 -10.70
N VAL A 123 -18.26 -10.25 -9.59
CA VAL A 123 -19.03 -10.61 -8.39
C VAL A 123 -20.00 -9.47 -8.13
N ASN A 124 -21.26 -9.78 -7.82
CA ASN A 124 -22.26 -8.83 -7.32
C ASN A 124 -22.80 -9.34 -5.99
N THR A 125 -23.03 -8.45 -5.01
CA THR A 125 -23.49 -8.85 -3.67
C THR A 125 -24.72 -8.06 -3.26
N LEU A 126 -25.64 -8.70 -2.53
CA LEU A 126 -26.72 -8.04 -1.80
C LEU A 126 -26.84 -8.63 -0.39
N ILE A 127 -27.47 -7.92 0.53
CA ILE A 127 -27.87 -8.45 1.83
C ILE A 127 -29.36 -8.81 1.72
N ARG A 128 -29.72 -10.06 2.03
CA ARG A 128 -31.12 -10.51 2.08
C ARG A 128 -31.81 -9.97 3.33
N SER A 129 -33.14 -9.96 3.34
CA SER A 129 -33.96 -9.66 4.52
C SER A 129 -33.61 -10.54 5.73
N ASP A 130 -33.13 -11.76 5.48
CA ASP A 130 -32.75 -12.74 6.50
C ASP A 130 -31.42 -12.39 7.20
N GLY A 131 -30.77 -11.29 6.79
CA GLY A 131 -29.51 -10.81 7.36
C GLY A 131 -28.26 -11.49 6.77
N GLU A 132 -28.42 -12.39 5.80
CA GLU A 132 -27.30 -13.05 5.14
C GLU A 132 -26.93 -12.38 3.82
N LYS A 133 -25.64 -12.39 3.46
CA LYS A 133 -25.19 -11.83 2.18
C LYS A 133 -25.35 -12.87 1.07
N LYS A 134 -26.16 -12.55 0.06
CA LYS A 134 -26.30 -13.33 -1.18
C LYS A 134 -25.38 -12.74 -2.24
N VAL A 135 -24.68 -13.62 -2.95
CA VAL A 135 -23.66 -13.25 -3.91
C VAL A 135 -23.92 -13.93 -5.24
N TYR A 136 -23.86 -13.17 -6.32
CA TYR A 136 -23.86 -13.65 -7.69
C TYR A 136 -22.44 -13.58 -8.24
N VAL A 137 -21.91 -14.71 -8.65
CA VAL A 137 -20.55 -14.86 -9.17
C VAL A 137 -20.64 -15.22 -10.64
N GLN A 138 -20.34 -14.27 -11.51
CA GLN A 138 -20.32 -14.47 -12.95
C GLN A 138 -18.98 -15.08 -13.37
N LEU A 139 -19.07 -16.20 -14.08
CA LEU A 139 -17.91 -16.88 -14.65
C LEU A 139 -17.54 -16.26 -16.01
N PRO A 140 -16.27 -16.33 -16.42
CA PRO A 140 -15.89 -16.00 -17.77
C PRO A 140 -16.48 -17.03 -18.75
N PRO A 141 -16.66 -16.66 -20.04
CA PRO A 141 -17.31 -17.52 -21.03
C PRO A 141 -16.55 -18.82 -21.30
N ASP A 142 -15.29 -18.91 -20.89
CA ASP A 142 -14.46 -20.11 -21.03
C ASP A 142 -14.87 -21.25 -20.08
N TYR A 143 -15.68 -20.95 -19.06
CA TYR A 143 -16.18 -21.93 -18.08
C TYR A 143 -17.69 -21.99 -18.15
N ASP A 144 -18.25 -23.19 -18.09
CA ASP A 144 -19.69 -23.40 -17.91
C ASP A 144 -20.04 -23.57 -16.43
N ALA A 145 -20.96 -22.74 -15.93
CA ALA A 145 -21.42 -22.78 -14.56
C ALA A 145 -22.15 -24.09 -14.22
N LEU A 146 -22.82 -24.73 -15.19
CA LEU A 146 -23.50 -26.00 -14.95
C LEU A 146 -22.50 -27.13 -14.65
N ASP A 147 -21.48 -27.27 -15.48
CA ASP A 147 -20.42 -28.26 -15.29
C ASP A 147 -19.67 -28.05 -13.98
N VAL A 148 -19.38 -26.79 -13.66
CA VAL A 148 -18.72 -26.42 -12.41
C VAL A 148 -19.61 -26.76 -11.20
N ALA A 149 -20.91 -26.49 -11.28
CA ALA A 149 -21.84 -26.78 -10.21
C ALA A 149 -21.98 -28.29 -9.94
N ASN A 150 -22.04 -29.11 -11.00
CA ASN A 150 -22.02 -30.58 -10.89
C ASN A 150 -20.71 -31.07 -10.25
N LYS A 151 -19.57 -30.50 -10.66
CA LYS A 151 -18.26 -30.86 -10.12
C LYS A 151 -18.08 -30.49 -8.65
N THR A 152 -18.76 -29.42 -8.21
CA THR A 152 -18.70 -28.95 -6.83
C THR A 152 -19.85 -29.45 -5.96
N GLU A 153 -20.62 -30.41 -6.47
CA GLU A 153 -21.77 -31.05 -5.78
C GLU A 153 -22.79 -30.01 -5.29
N ILE A 154 -22.94 -28.93 -6.05
CA ILE A 154 -23.93 -27.87 -5.80
C ILE A 154 -25.31 -28.30 -6.34
N ILE A 155 -25.30 -29.17 -7.36
CA ILE A 155 -26.45 -29.73 -8.07
C ILE A 155 -26.42 -31.25 -7.91
#